data_AF-A0A645I9V2-F1
#
_entry.id   AF-A0A645I9V2-F1
#
_cell.length_a   1.000
_cell.length_b   1.000
_cell.length_c   1.000
_cell.angle_alpha   90.00
_cell.angle_beta   90.00
_cell.angle_gamma   90.00
#
_symmetry.space_group_name_H-M   'P 1'
#
loop_
_entity.id
_entity.type
_entity.pdbx_description
1 polymer ?
#
loop_
_entity_poly.entity_id
_entity_poly.type
_entity_poly.pdbx_seq_one_letter_code
_entity_poly.pdbx_strand_id
1 'polypeptide(L)'
;MNNIKTELFVSSIKAMQAEVHANAKAKGWHVRNSPCSIVLCRDLLLVITEISEATEALRIGYRIPGTLPGFTAVEEEIADAVIRILELSEFHGLRLAEAIVAKH
;
A
#
# COMPACT_ATOMS: atom_id res chain seq x y z
N MET A 1 -7.05 19.53 14.14
CA MET A 1 -5.89 18.74 14.62
C MET A 1 -4.74 19.67 14.98
N ASN A 2 -3.92 19.30 15.96
CA ASN A 2 -2.68 20.02 16.28
C ASN A 2 -1.77 20.00 15.04
N ASN A 3 -1.36 21.17 14.53
CA ASN A 3 -0.64 21.31 13.26
C ASN A 3 0.59 20.39 13.15
N ILE A 4 1.32 20.23 14.27
CA ILE A 4 2.51 19.35 14.39
C ILE A 4 2.18 17.88 14.11
N LYS A 5 1.03 17.37 14.59
CA LYS A 5 0.66 15.96 14.38
C LYS A 5 0.34 15.69 12.91
N THR A 6 -0.30 16.64 12.25
CA THR A 6 -0.62 16.56 10.82
C THR A 6 0.64 16.57 9.97
N GLU A 7 1.55 17.50 10.22
CA GLU A 7 2.82 17.60 9.50
C GLU A 7 3.67 16.33 9.68
N LEU A 8 3.75 15.82 10.92
CA LEU A 8 4.44 14.56 11.21
C LEU A 8 3.82 13.41 10.40
N PHE A 9 2.50 13.23 10.47
CA PHE A 9 1.81 12.17 9.72
C PHE A 9 2.08 12.25 8.22
N VAL A 10 1.93 13.43 7.60
CA VAL A 10 2.20 13.63 6.17
C VAL A 10 3.64 13.29 5.82
N SER A 11 4.60 13.73 6.63
CA SER A 11 6.01 13.45 6.40
C SER A 11 6.35 11.95 6.53
N SER A 12 5.75 11.25 7.49
CA SER A 12 5.97 9.82 7.71
C SER A 12 5.41 8.97 6.57
N ILE A 13 4.20 9.26 6.12
CA ILE A 13 3.59 8.54 4.99
C ILE A 13 4.40 8.77 3.71
N LYS A 14 4.84 10.01 3.44
CA LYS A 14 5.71 10.30 2.28
C LYS A 14 7.05 9.58 2.34
N ALA A 15 7.66 9.48 3.52
CA ALA A 15 8.90 8.73 3.69
C ALA A 15 8.68 7.24 3.37
N MET A 16 7.60 6.64 3.89
CA MET A 16 7.27 5.24 3.62
C MET A 16 6.92 4.99 2.14
N GLN A 17 6.19 5.89 1.50
CA GLN A 17 5.91 5.86 0.06
C GLN A 17 7.20 5.77 -0.76
N ALA A 18 8.18 6.63 -0.46
CA ALA A 18 9.48 6.66 -1.14
C ALA A 18 10.27 5.35 -0.93
N GLU A 19 10.28 4.82 0.30
CA GLU A 19 10.97 3.56 0.63
C GLU A 19 10.35 2.36 -0.12
N VAL A 20 9.04 2.21 -0.06
CA VAL A 20 8.31 1.14 -0.76
C VAL A 20 8.56 1.22 -2.26
N HIS A 21 8.49 2.42 -2.84
CA HIS A 21 8.73 2.60 -4.27
C HIS A 21 10.18 2.31 -4.67
N ALA A 22 11.16 2.66 -3.83
CA ALA A 22 12.56 2.29 -4.06
C ALA A 22 12.76 0.77 -4.07
N ASN A 23 12.11 0.06 -3.14
CA ASN A 23 12.14 -1.41 -3.08
C ASN A 23 11.52 -2.03 -4.35
N ALA A 24 10.38 -1.52 -4.81
CA ALA A 24 9.73 -2.03 -6.01
C ALA A 24 10.54 -1.70 -7.30
N LYS A 25 11.28 -0.57 -7.34
CA LYS A 25 12.29 -0.31 -8.41
C LYS A 25 13.42 -1.32 -8.40
N ALA A 26 13.97 -1.62 -7.23
CA ALA A 26 15.04 -2.60 -7.09
C ALA A 26 14.63 -3.99 -7.57
N LYS A 27 13.33 -4.34 -7.41
CA LYS A 27 12.73 -5.58 -7.93
C LYS A 27 12.36 -5.54 -9.43
N GLY A 28 12.55 -4.40 -10.11
CA GLY A 28 12.27 -4.24 -11.54
C GLY A 28 10.78 -4.10 -11.89
N TRP A 29 9.92 -3.78 -10.93
CA TRP A 29 8.46 -3.76 -11.13
C TRP A 29 7.93 -2.50 -11.85
N HIS A 30 8.75 -1.45 -11.98
CA HIS A 30 8.33 -0.19 -12.62
C HIS A 30 8.92 -0.03 -14.01
N VAL A 31 8.22 -0.56 -15.00
CA VAL A 31 8.47 -0.26 -16.41
C VAL A 31 7.20 0.36 -17.01
N ARG A 32 7.27 1.63 -17.43
CA ARG A 32 6.18 2.30 -18.17
C ARG A 32 6.27 1.97 -19.66
N ASN A 33 5.90 0.75 -20.01
CA ASN A 33 5.75 0.34 -21.42
C ASN A 33 4.32 0.57 -21.94
N SER A 34 3.46 1.22 -21.15
CA SER A 34 2.03 1.37 -21.45
C SER A 34 1.52 2.75 -21.02
N PRO A 35 0.38 3.21 -21.58
CA PRO A 35 -0.26 4.46 -21.17
C PRO A 35 -0.49 4.53 -19.66
N CYS A 36 -0.32 5.73 -19.09
CA CYS A 36 -0.40 5.95 -17.63
C CYS A 36 -1.69 5.40 -17.00
N SER A 37 -2.84 5.56 -17.67
CA SER A 37 -4.14 5.06 -17.20
C SER A 37 -4.20 3.54 -17.09
N ILE A 38 -3.60 2.80 -18.04
CA ILE A 38 -3.54 1.33 -17.99
C ILE A 38 -2.66 0.88 -16.83
N VAL A 39 -1.54 1.56 -16.60
CA VAL A 39 -0.65 1.24 -15.48
C VAL A 39 -1.34 1.51 -14.14
N LEU A 40 -2.05 2.64 -14.00
CA LEU A 40 -2.85 2.91 -12.80
C LEU A 40 -3.95 1.86 -12.57
N CYS A 41 -4.67 1.45 -13.61
CA CYS A 41 -5.66 0.36 -13.48
C CYS A 41 -5.03 -0.94 -12.99
N ARG A 42 -3.86 -1.32 -13.51
CA ARG A 42 -3.12 -2.49 -13.05
C ARG A 42 -2.75 -2.37 -11.57
N ASP A 43 -2.22 -1.23 -11.16
CA ASP A 43 -1.76 -1.03 -9.77
C ASP A 43 -2.94 -1.04 -8.79
N LEU A 44 -4.09 -0.49 -9.19
CA LEU A 44 -5.34 -0.62 -8.44
C LEU A 44 -5.82 -2.07 -8.33
N LEU A 45 -5.71 -2.86 -9.40
CA LEU A 45 -6.05 -4.28 -9.37
C LEU A 45 -5.12 -5.08 -8.46
N LEU A 46 -3.83 -4.73 -8.38
CA LEU A 46 -2.92 -5.35 -7.42
C LEU A 46 -3.37 -5.13 -5.97
N VAL A 47 -3.84 -3.93 -5.62
CA VAL A 47 -4.43 -3.69 -4.28
C VAL A 47 -5.63 -4.60 -4.04
N ILE A 48 -6.51 -4.75 -5.04
CA ILE A 48 -7.70 -5.60 -4.94
C ILE A 48 -7.32 -7.07 -4.74
N THR A 49 -6.23 -7.53 -5.37
CA THR A 49 -5.70 -8.88 -5.15
C THR A 49 -5.32 -9.08 -3.68
N GLU A 50 -4.55 -8.20 -3.06
CA GLU A 50 -4.16 -8.37 -1.64
C GLU A 50 -5.39 -8.36 -0.70
N ILE A 51 -6.41 -7.55 -1.01
CA ILE A 51 -7.69 -7.56 -0.27
C ILE A 51 -8.44 -8.90 -0.45
N SER A 52 -8.32 -9.51 -1.63
CA SER A 52 -8.90 -10.83 -1.90
C SER A 52 -8.15 -11.93 -1.15
N GLU A 53 -6.82 -11.84 -1.04
CA GLU A 53 -5.99 -12.76 -0.25
C GLU A 53 -6.33 -12.66 1.24
N ALA A 54 -6.52 -11.46 1.78
CA ALA A 54 -7.01 -11.27 3.15
C ALA A 54 -8.39 -11.93 3.37
N THR A 55 -9.27 -11.88 2.37
CA THR A 55 -10.60 -12.53 2.40
C THR A 55 -10.46 -14.05 2.39
N GLU A 56 -9.53 -14.60 1.62
CA GLU A 56 -9.24 -16.03 1.58
C GLU A 56 -8.64 -16.52 2.91
N ALA A 57 -7.71 -15.75 3.49
CA ALA A 57 -7.18 -16.02 4.83
C ALA A 57 -8.31 -16.07 5.87
N LEU A 58 -9.25 -15.12 5.83
CA LEU A 58 -10.43 -15.12 6.70
C LEU A 58 -11.33 -16.34 6.51
N ARG A 59 -11.49 -16.80 5.26
CA ARG A 59 -12.28 -18.00 4.93
C ARG A 59 -11.71 -19.26 5.59
N ILE A 60 -10.38 -19.34 5.72
CA ILE A 60 -9.68 -20.44 6.37
C ILE A 60 -9.71 -20.26 7.89
N GLY A 61 -9.49 -19.05 8.40
CA GLY A 61 -9.70 -18.71 9.80
C GLY A 61 -9.03 -17.40 10.24
N TYR A 62 -9.68 -16.67 11.15
CA TYR A 62 -9.26 -15.33 11.58
C TYR A 62 -7.86 -15.25 12.24
N ARG A 63 -7.39 -16.33 12.88
CA ARG A 63 -6.11 -16.35 13.62
C ARG A 63 -5.13 -17.39 13.09
N ILE A 64 -5.25 -17.76 11.82
CA ILE A 64 -4.24 -18.63 11.21
C ILE A 64 -2.90 -17.88 11.15
N PRO A 65 -1.78 -18.54 11.52
CA PRO A 65 -0.46 -17.94 11.36
C PRO A 65 -0.20 -17.56 9.89
N GLY A 66 0.36 -16.37 9.67
CA GLY A 66 0.89 -15.96 8.38
C GLY A 66 2.26 -16.58 8.11
N THR A 67 2.87 -16.19 6.99
CA THR A 67 4.27 -16.50 6.70
C THR A 67 5.21 -15.56 7.46
N LEU A 68 4.74 -14.34 7.75
CA LEU A 68 5.44 -13.35 8.55
C LEU A 68 5.43 -13.75 10.04
N PRO A 69 6.60 -14.00 10.68
CA PRO A 69 6.65 -14.45 12.06
C PRO A 69 5.96 -13.48 13.03
N GLY A 70 5.02 -14.01 13.82
CA GLY A 70 4.29 -13.24 14.83
C GLY A 70 3.02 -12.54 14.34
N PHE A 71 2.67 -12.68 13.06
CA PHE A 71 1.46 -12.12 12.47
C PHE A 71 0.52 -13.21 11.96
N THR A 72 -0.77 -12.90 11.95
CA THR A 72 -1.78 -13.72 11.27
C THR A 72 -1.72 -13.50 9.76
N ALA A 73 -2.20 -14.48 8.98
CA ALA A 73 -2.28 -14.31 7.53
C ALA A 73 -3.13 -13.08 7.15
N VAL A 74 -4.21 -12.81 7.89
CA VAL A 74 -5.05 -11.62 7.63
C VAL A 74 -4.28 -10.31 7.86
N GLU A 75 -3.47 -10.22 8.90
CA GLU A 75 -2.65 -9.02 9.17
C GLU A 75 -1.58 -8.81 8.09
N GLU A 76 -0.97 -9.89 7.62
CA GLU A 76 0.02 -9.88 6.55
C GLU A 76 -0.59 -9.35 5.24
N GLU A 77 -1.72 -9.90 4.81
CA GLU A 77 -2.37 -9.48 3.55
C GLU A 77 -2.94 -8.04 3.62
N ILE A 78 -3.44 -7.62 4.79
CA ILE A 78 -3.85 -6.22 4.98
C ILE A 78 -2.63 -5.29 4.90
N ALA A 79 -1.49 -5.69 5.47
CA ALA A 79 -0.26 -4.91 5.37
C ALA A 79 0.22 -4.81 3.91
N ASP A 80 0.13 -5.90 3.15
CA ASP A 80 0.47 -5.92 1.72
C ASP A 80 -0.44 -4.98 0.91
N ALA A 81 -1.75 -4.96 1.19
CA ALA A 81 -2.66 -4.00 0.58
C ALA A 81 -2.25 -2.53 0.85
N VAL A 82 -1.83 -2.21 2.08
CA VAL A 82 -1.32 -0.87 2.43
C VAL A 82 -0.02 -0.56 1.68
N ILE A 83 0.90 -1.52 1.57
CA ILE A 83 2.14 -1.37 0.82
C ILE A 83 1.85 -1.10 -0.66
N ARG A 84 0.88 -1.78 -1.27
CA ARG A 84 0.43 -1.50 -2.65
C ARG A 84 -0.11 -0.09 -2.80
N ILE A 85 -0.93 0.38 -1.86
CA ILE A 85 -1.47 1.75 -1.87
C ILE A 85 -0.34 2.80 -1.76
N LEU A 86 0.68 2.55 -0.95
CA LEU A 86 1.84 3.43 -0.82
C LEU A 86 2.67 3.46 -2.12
N GLU A 87 2.96 2.28 -2.68
CA GLU A 87 3.68 2.17 -3.96
C GLU A 87 2.96 2.91 -5.08
N LEU A 88 1.68 2.62 -5.30
CA LEU A 88 0.92 3.23 -6.40
C LEU A 88 0.80 4.74 -6.20
N SER A 89 0.68 5.19 -4.94
CA SER A 89 0.61 6.62 -4.63
C SER A 89 1.92 7.33 -4.97
N GLU A 90 3.07 6.74 -4.64
CA GLU A 90 4.37 7.30 -5.00
C GLU A 90 4.59 7.26 -6.53
N PHE A 91 4.31 6.12 -7.15
CA PHE A 91 4.55 5.92 -8.57
C PHE A 91 3.68 6.84 -9.45
N HIS A 92 2.46 7.16 -9.02
CA HIS A 92 1.56 8.07 -9.73
C HIS A 92 1.57 9.51 -9.19
N GLY A 93 2.41 9.84 -8.20
CA GLY A 93 2.53 11.19 -7.64
C GLY A 93 1.27 11.67 -6.89
N LEU A 94 0.56 10.75 -6.25
CA LEU A 94 -0.65 11.05 -5.49
C LEU A 94 -0.32 11.62 -4.10
N ARG A 95 -1.09 12.62 -3.69
CA ARG A 95 -0.99 13.27 -2.36
C ARG A 95 -1.78 12.48 -1.30
N LEU A 96 -1.42 11.21 -1.10
CA LEU A 96 -2.18 10.28 -0.26
C LEU A 96 -2.39 10.80 1.16
N ALA A 97 -1.32 11.19 1.83
CA ALA A 97 -1.38 11.63 3.23
C ALA A 97 -2.18 12.92 3.40
N GLU A 98 -2.00 13.89 2.50
CA GLU A 98 -2.79 15.13 2.51
C GLU A 98 -4.28 14.85 2.23
N ALA A 99 -4.59 13.92 1.34
CA ALA A 99 -5.97 13.51 1.05
C ALA A 99 -6.63 12.82 2.25
N ILE A 100 -5.88 12.01 3.01
CA ILE A 100 -6.34 11.40 4.26
C ILE A 100 -6.64 12.51 5.28
N VAL A 101 -5.70 13.41 5.54
CA VAL A 101 -5.85 14.54 6.48
C VAL A 101 -7.04 15.43 6.13
N ALA A 102 -7.30 15.65 4.85
CA ALA A 102 -8.42 16.47 4.41
C ALA A 102 -9.79 15.80 4.60
N LYS A 103 -9.84 14.47 4.74
CA LYS A 103 -11.09 13.68 4.82
C LYS A 103 -11.49 13.29 6.24
N HIS A 104 -10.53 13.13 7.14
CA HIS A 104 -10.75 12.58 8.49
C HIS A 104 -10.86 13.68 9.55
#